data_AF-A0A059X434-F1
#
_entry.id   AF-A0A059X434-F1
#
_cell.length_a   1.000
_cell.length_b   1.000
_cell.length_c   1.000
_cell.angle_alpha   90.00
_cell.angle_beta   90.00
_cell.angle_gamma   90.00
#
_symmetry.space_group_name_H-M   'P 1'
#
loop_
_entity.id
_entity.type
_entity.pdbx_description
1 polymer ?
#
loop_
_entity_poly.entity_id
_entity_poly.type
_entity_poly.pdbx_seq_one_letter_code
_entity_poly.pdbx_strand_id
1 'polypeptide(L)'
;REVYSHDASLFELVPQVVVFPKNMADLQRLTLTVNEHRGEIPGLSLTPRSGGTCMSGGAIGESVVIDFNKYLNSIEEVNSYSARVQPGAFYRDFEKSTLAQGALLPSFPASRELCTVGGMVANNSGGEKSLEYGKTENFIRSLSVVLADGKPYELEALNRDKLEQKKAQKNFEGEIYRNMFNLLDNNYDQIKKAKPHVSKNSTGYNLWDVWDRTTGVFDLTKLFAGSQGTLGLI
;
A
#
# COMPACT_ATOMS: atom_id res chain seq x y z
N ARG A 1 0.16 -10.95 21.24
CA ARG A 1 -0.91 -9.93 21.30
C ARG A 1 -0.37 -8.62 21.84
N GLU A 2 0.31 -8.60 22.98
CA GLU A 2 0.99 -7.40 23.54
C GLU A 2 1.98 -6.71 22.58
N VAL A 3 2.89 -7.46 21.94
CA VAL A 3 3.79 -6.90 20.90
C VAL A 3 3.03 -6.28 19.72
N TYR A 4 1.81 -6.77 19.46
CA TYR A 4 0.95 -6.34 18.36
C TYR A 4 -0.07 -5.29 18.78
N SER A 5 -0.14 -4.93 20.08
CA SER A 5 -0.99 -3.85 20.57
C SER A 5 -0.35 -2.48 20.41
N HIS A 6 0.96 -2.45 20.14
CA HIS A 6 1.77 -1.25 19.99
C HIS A 6 2.42 -1.16 18.60
N ASP A 7 2.59 0.06 18.12
CA ASP A 7 3.55 0.42 17.09
C ASP A 7 4.50 1.50 17.65
N ALA A 8 5.12 2.32 16.80
CA ALA A 8 5.98 3.42 17.25
C ALA A 8 5.19 4.69 17.62
N SER A 9 3.86 4.63 17.66
CA SER A 9 3.00 5.70 18.15
C SER A 9 2.83 5.66 19.68
N LEU A 10 2.05 6.60 20.21
CA LEU A 10 1.68 6.65 21.63
C LEU A 10 0.46 5.78 21.97
N PHE A 11 -0.14 5.13 20.98
CA PHE A 11 -1.40 4.41 21.14
C PHE A 11 -1.18 2.93 21.48
N GLU A 12 -2.12 2.38 22.23
CA GLU A 12 -2.24 0.94 22.46
C GLU A 12 -3.65 0.47 22.07
N LEU A 13 -3.73 -0.50 21.16
CA LEU A 13 -4.98 -1.17 20.77
C LEU A 13 -4.74 -2.67 20.74
N VAL A 14 -5.32 -3.41 21.70
CA VAL A 14 -5.05 -4.85 21.83
C VAL A 14 -5.87 -5.65 20.82
N PRO A 15 -5.25 -6.31 19.82
CA PRO A 15 -5.99 -7.11 18.86
C PRO A 15 -6.63 -8.32 19.52
N GLN A 16 -7.81 -8.72 19.07
CA GLN A 16 -8.42 -10.00 19.44
C GLN A 16 -7.59 -11.18 18.93
N VAL A 17 -7.08 -11.08 17.69
CA VAL A 17 -6.28 -12.14 17.06
C VAL A 17 -5.19 -11.55 16.18
N VAL A 18 -4.07 -12.26 16.10
CA VAL A 18 -2.98 -11.97 15.17
C VAL A 18 -2.83 -13.16 14.23
N VAL A 19 -2.85 -12.89 12.92
CA VAL A 19 -2.73 -13.91 11.88
C VAL A 19 -1.47 -13.70 11.06
N PHE A 20 -0.92 -14.80 10.54
CA PHE A 20 0.34 -14.83 9.81
C PHE A 20 0.13 -15.52 8.46
N PRO A 21 -0.42 -14.81 7.45
CA PRO A 21 -0.66 -15.36 6.12
C PRO A 21 0.64 -15.83 5.48
N LYS A 22 0.58 -16.96 4.77
CA LYS A 22 1.74 -17.56 4.08
C LYS A 22 1.78 -17.23 2.60
N ASN A 23 0.66 -16.83 2.03
CA ASN A 23 0.51 -16.59 0.59
C ASN A 23 -0.75 -15.74 0.32
N MET A 24 -0.91 -15.34 -0.95
CA MET A 24 -2.06 -14.58 -1.44
C MET A 24 -3.40 -15.25 -1.12
N ALA A 25 -3.49 -16.59 -1.19
CA ALA A 25 -4.74 -17.29 -0.93
C ALA A 25 -5.20 -17.19 0.53
N ASP A 26 -4.26 -17.03 1.49
CA ASP A 26 -4.60 -16.73 2.88
C ASP A 26 -5.22 -15.34 3.02
N LEU A 27 -4.69 -14.33 2.32
CA LEU A 27 -5.22 -12.97 2.33
C LEU A 27 -6.64 -12.91 1.73
N GLN A 28 -6.85 -13.63 0.62
CA GLN A 28 -8.17 -13.78 0.02
C GLN A 28 -9.17 -14.40 0.99
N ARG A 29 -8.81 -15.53 1.62
CA ARG A 29 -9.66 -16.20 2.62
C ARG A 29 -9.99 -15.28 3.80
N LEU A 30 -9.00 -14.60 4.37
CA LEU A 30 -9.20 -13.67 5.47
C LEU A 30 -10.20 -12.56 5.09
N THR A 31 -10.03 -11.98 3.90
CA THR A 31 -10.91 -10.91 3.40
C THR A 31 -12.34 -11.42 3.23
N LEU A 32 -12.52 -12.59 2.61
CA LEU A 32 -13.83 -13.20 2.42
C LEU A 32 -14.50 -13.53 3.75
N THR A 33 -13.78 -14.12 4.70
CA THR A 33 -14.29 -14.44 6.05
C THR A 33 -14.72 -13.18 6.80
N VAL A 34 -13.94 -12.10 6.75
CA VAL A 34 -14.36 -10.84 7.39
C VAL A 34 -15.60 -10.26 6.72
N ASN A 35 -15.70 -10.31 5.40
CA ASN A 35 -16.89 -9.82 4.69
C ASN A 35 -18.16 -10.63 5.02
N GLU A 36 -18.03 -11.94 5.18
CA GLU A 36 -19.13 -12.84 5.54
C GLU A 36 -19.65 -12.54 6.96
N HIS A 37 -18.76 -12.31 7.92
CA HIS A 37 -19.14 -12.21 9.34
C HIS A 37 -19.22 -10.79 9.90
N ARG A 38 -18.80 -9.75 9.18
CA ARG A 38 -18.81 -8.36 9.70
C ARG A 38 -20.20 -7.82 10.03
N GLY A 39 -21.27 -8.42 9.49
CA GLY A 39 -22.65 -8.07 9.85
C GLY A 39 -23.08 -8.63 11.20
N GLU A 40 -22.44 -9.71 11.66
CA GLU A 40 -22.77 -10.42 12.91
C GLU A 40 -21.83 -10.04 14.05
N ILE A 41 -20.59 -9.66 13.72
CA ILE A 41 -19.54 -9.32 14.67
C ILE A 41 -19.21 -7.82 14.52
N PRO A 42 -19.79 -6.95 15.36
CA PRO A 42 -19.48 -5.52 15.33
C PRO A 42 -17.99 -5.25 15.48
N GLY A 43 -17.45 -4.38 14.63
CA GLY A 43 -16.03 -4.02 14.65
C GLY A 43 -15.08 -5.07 14.06
N LEU A 44 -15.58 -6.15 13.46
CA LEU A 44 -14.74 -7.11 12.74
C LEU A 44 -14.06 -6.41 11.55
N SER A 45 -12.73 -6.34 11.61
CA SER A 45 -11.91 -5.65 10.62
C SER A 45 -10.54 -6.28 10.49
N LEU A 46 -9.87 -6.00 9.38
CA LEU A 46 -8.49 -6.42 9.11
C LEU A 46 -7.58 -5.21 9.21
N THR A 47 -6.52 -5.33 10.00
CA THR A 47 -5.45 -4.34 10.11
C THR A 47 -4.15 -4.94 9.59
N PRO A 48 -3.68 -4.56 8.38
CA PRO A 48 -2.39 -5.02 7.89
C PRO A 48 -1.25 -4.42 8.70
N ARG A 49 -0.30 -5.27 9.08
CA ARG A 49 0.90 -4.90 9.82
C ARG A 49 2.13 -5.53 9.19
N SER A 50 3.08 -4.69 8.83
CA SER A 50 4.42 -5.13 8.43
C SER A 50 5.40 -4.87 9.58
N GLY A 51 6.44 -4.05 9.40
CA GLY A 51 7.47 -3.79 10.42
C GLY A 51 7.00 -3.19 11.76
N GLY A 52 5.74 -2.76 11.90
CA GLY A 52 5.22 -2.23 13.16
C GLY A 52 5.84 -0.90 13.61
N THR A 53 6.49 -0.17 12.70
CA THR A 53 7.19 1.10 12.99
C THR A 53 6.39 2.35 12.65
N CYS A 54 5.07 2.22 12.47
CA CYS A 54 4.21 3.38 12.20
C CYS A 54 4.16 4.27 13.45
N MET A 55 4.18 5.59 13.27
CA MET A 55 4.15 6.57 14.37
C MET A 55 2.76 7.17 14.58
N SER A 56 1.74 6.72 13.85
CA SER A 56 0.38 7.28 13.89
C SER A 56 -0.71 6.26 14.27
N GLY A 57 -0.34 5.04 14.69
CA GLY A 57 -1.31 3.99 15.04
C GLY A 57 -1.83 3.20 13.84
N GLY A 58 -1.32 3.43 12.63
CA GLY A 58 -1.82 2.76 11.41
C GLY A 58 -1.48 1.26 11.33
N ALA A 59 -0.62 0.75 12.23
CA ALA A 59 -0.19 -0.65 12.26
C ALA A 59 -0.78 -1.45 13.43
N ILE A 60 -1.78 -0.90 14.12
CA ILE A 60 -2.46 -1.51 15.29
C ILE A 60 -3.99 -1.42 15.14
N GLY A 61 -4.70 -2.35 15.76
CA GLY A 61 -6.16 -2.41 15.72
C GLY A 61 -6.71 -3.43 16.70
N GLU A 62 -7.95 -3.24 17.15
CA GLU A 62 -8.58 -4.06 18.20
C GLU A 62 -9.12 -5.40 17.67
N SER A 63 -9.27 -5.55 16.36
CA SER A 63 -9.84 -6.74 15.72
C SER A 63 -8.75 -7.73 15.28
N VAL A 64 -8.64 -8.02 13.97
CA VAL A 64 -7.64 -8.93 13.40
C VAL A 64 -6.44 -8.14 12.91
N VAL A 65 -5.26 -8.38 13.48
CA VAL A 65 -3.99 -7.86 12.93
C VAL A 65 -3.33 -8.92 12.04
N ILE A 66 -2.96 -8.53 10.82
CA ILE A 66 -2.32 -9.40 9.83
C ILE A 66 -0.83 -9.08 9.77
N ASP A 67 0.02 -9.98 10.23
CA ASP A 67 1.48 -9.83 10.18
C ASP A 67 2.07 -10.42 8.89
N PHE A 68 2.66 -9.57 8.06
CA PHE A 68 3.30 -9.97 6.80
C PHE A 68 4.77 -10.39 6.96
N ASN A 69 5.43 -10.02 8.06
CA ASN A 69 6.87 -10.21 8.23
C ASN A 69 7.27 -11.68 8.39
N LYS A 70 6.37 -12.52 8.92
CA LYS A 70 6.73 -13.92 9.23
C LYS A 70 6.94 -14.80 8.00
N TYR A 71 6.10 -14.65 6.98
CA TYR A 71 6.10 -15.54 5.81
C TYR A 71 6.08 -14.82 4.45
N LEU A 72 5.57 -13.58 4.39
CA LEU A 72 5.48 -12.78 3.17
C LEU A 72 6.62 -11.76 3.11
N ASN A 73 7.87 -12.23 3.20
CA ASN A 73 9.06 -11.39 3.34
C ASN A 73 10.16 -11.66 2.29
N SER A 74 9.83 -12.34 1.20
CA SER A 74 10.79 -12.68 0.15
C SER A 74 11.18 -11.47 -0.70
N ILE A 75 12.45 -11.40 -1.06
CA ILE A 75 12.97 -10.52 -2.10
C ILE A 75 13.15 -11.41 -3.34
N GLU A 76 12.34 -11.21 -4.36
CA GLU A 76 12.15 -12.19 -5.44
C GLU A 76 13.06 -11.89 -6.63
N GLU A 77 12.83 -10.77 -7.31
CA GLU A 77 13.59 -10.35 -8.49
C GLU A 77 14.26 -9.02 -8.19
N VAL A 78 15.57 -8.90 -8.43
CA VAL A 78 16.29 -7.62 -8.28
C VAL A 78 17.25 -7.46 -9.44
N ASN A 79 17.16 -6.32 -10.12
CA ASN A 79 18.08 -5.91 -11.17
C ASN A 79 18.41 -4.42 -11.02
N SER A 80 19.21 -3.88 -11.94
CA SER A 80 19.70 -2.50 -11.88
C SER A 80 18.62 -1.41 -12.04
N TYR A 81 17.39 -1.77 -12.42
CA TYR A 81 16.32 -0.80 -12.69
C TYR A 81 14.98 -1.11 -12.02
N SER A 82 14.79 -2.30 -11.45
CA SER A 82 13.55 -2.74 -10.84
C SER A 82 13.77 -3.86 -9.82
N ALA A 83 12.81 -4.02 -8.92
CA ALA A 83 12.75 -5.16 -8.04
C ALA A 83 11.31 -5.56 -7.74
N ARG A 84 11.12 -6.85 -7.42
CA ARG A 84 9.89 -7.46 -6.92
C ARG A 84 10.14 -7.98 -5.52
N VAL A 85 9.32 -7.56 -4.57
CA VAL A 85 9.55 -7.81 -3.15
C VAL A 85 8.22 -7.91 -2.41
N GLN A 86 8.15 -8.84 -1.47
CA GLN A 86 6.97 -9.05 -0.64
C GLN A 86 6.88 -8.01 0.50
N PRO A 87 5.67 -7.68 0.97
CA PRO A 87 5.43 -6.55 1.88
C PRO A 87 6.17 -6.66 3.22
N GLY A 88 6.43 -7.87 3.72
CA GLY A 88 7.13 -8.12 4.98
C GLY A 88 8.65 -8.11 4.89
N ALA A 89 9.24 -7.90 3.70
CA ALA A 89 10.70 -7.87 3.55
C ALA A 89 11.28 -6.62 4.21
N PHE A 90 12.26 -6.81 5.10
CA PHE A 90 12.95 -5.69 5.75
C PHE A 90 13.75 -4.87 4.74
N TYR A 91 13.64 -3.54 4.84
CA TYR A 91 14.31 -2.65 3.91
C TYR A 91 15.84 -2.77 3.98
N ARG A 92 16.42 -2.98 5.17
CA ARG A 92 17.87 -3.20 5.34
C ARG A 92 18.41 -4.39 4.53
N ASP A 93 17.59 -5.39 4.27
CA ASP A 93 17.99 -6.59 3.54
C ASP A 93 17.71 -6.42 2.05
N PHE A 94 16.59 -5.77 1.72
CA PHE A 94 16.29 -5.32 0.35
C PHE A 94 17.35 -4.37 -0.21
N GLU A 95 17.80 -3.40 0.58
CA GLU A 95 18.81 -2.41 0.21
C GLU A 95 20.14 -3.08 -0.16
N LYS A 96 20.57 -4.10 0.61
CA LYS A 96 21.78 -4.88 0.27
C LYS A 96 21.65 -5.53 -1.10
N SER A 97 20.50 -6.13 -1.40
CA SER A 97 20.24 -6.77 -2.70
C SER A 97 20.23 -5.77 -3.85
N THR A 98 19.62 -4.59 -3.67
CA THR A 98 19.62 -3.55 -4.72
C THR A 98 21.01 -2.96 -4.93
N LEU A 99 21.76 -2.71 -3.86
CA LEU A 99 23.12 -2.16 -3.94
C LEU A 99 24.08 -3.11 -4.66
N ALA A 100 23.92 -4.43 -4.47
CA ALA A 100 24.68 -5.43 -5.22
C ALA A 100 24.44 -5.38 -6.74
N GLN A 101 23.31 -4.81 -7.17
CA GLN A 101 22.95 -4.59 -8.58
C GLN A 101 23.24 -3.14 -9.05
N GLY A 102 23.88 -2.31 -8.21
CA GLY A 102 24.12 -0.90 -8.49
C GLY A 102 22.87 -0.03 -8.46
N ALA A 103 21.80 -0.49 -7.81
CA ALA A 103 20.52 0.21 -7.71
C ALA A 103 20.19 0.61 -6.26
N LEU A 104 19.29 1.59 -6.12
CA LEU A 104 18.83 2.09 -4.83
C LEU A 104 17.33 2.41 -4.88
N LEU A 105 16.62 2.15 -3.78
CA LEU A 105 15.31 2.75 -3.50
C LEU A 105 15.50 3.93 -2.52
N PRO A 106 15.66 5.18 -2.99
CA PRO A 106 16.22 6.28 -2.20
C PRO A 106 15.22 6.95 -1.23
N SER A 107 14.13 6.27 -0.83
CA SER A 107 13.16 6.84 0.11
C SER A 107 13.74 7.06 1.51
N PHE A 108 14.60 6.14 1.99
CA PHE A 108 15.43 6.28 3.21
C PHE A 108 14.69 6.82 4.46
N PRO A 109 13.64 6.12 4.95
CA PRO A 109 12.95 6.53 6.17
C PRO A 109 13.86 6.44 7.41
N ALA A 110 13.55 7.19 8.47
CA ALA A 110 14.30 7.14 9.73
C ALA A 110 14.35 5.72 10.35
N SER A 111 13.32 4.92 10.11
CA SER A 111 13.21 3.53 10.54
C SER A 111 13.91 2.54 9.59
N ARG A 112 14.86 2.96 8.74
CA ARG A 112 15.48 2.15 7.66
C ARG A 112 15.87 0.73 8.07
N GLU A 113 16.43 0.59 9.27
CA GLU A 113 16.93 -0.69 9.81
C GLU A 113 15.82 -1.61 10.38
N LEU A 114 14.59 -1.09 10.48
CA LEU A 114 13.44 -1.72 11.16
C LEU A 114 12.20 -1.83 10.27
N CYS A 115 12.02 -0.91 9.33
CA CYS A 115 10.85 -0.92 8.46
C CYS A 115 10.98 -1.98 7.35
N THR A 116 9.84 -2.23 6.74
CA THR A 116 9.66 -3.21 5.67
C THR A 116 9.13 -2.49 4.44
N VAL A 117 9.33 -3.06 3.25
CA VAL A 117 8.96 -2.40 2.00
C VAL A 117 7.45 -2.17 1.91
N GLY A 118 6.63 -3.10 2.36
CA GLY A 118 5.16 -2.93 2.42
C GLY A 118 4.76 -1.77 3.34
N GLY A 119 5.37 -1.68 4.52
CA GLY A 119 5.17 -0.54 5.42
C GLY A 119 5.61 0.81 4.83
N MET A 120 6.67 0.79 4.01
CA MET A 120 7.14 1.99 3.29
C MET A 120 6.13 2.47 2.26
N VAL A 121 5.56 1.55 1.48
CA VAL A 121 4.48 1.83 0.51
C VAL A 121 3.26 2.37 1.24
N ALA A 122 2.79 1.67 2.28
CA ALA A 122 1.59 2.03 3.03
C ALA A 122 1.68 3.41 3.70
N ASN A 123 2.89 3.89 4.04
CA ASN A 123 3.13 5.22 4.63
C ASN A 123 3.80 6.21 3.66
N ASN A 124 3.80 5.94 2.35
CA ASN A 124 4.45 6.75 1.33
C ASN A 124 5.78 7.37 1.82
N SER A 125 6.68 6.48 2.22
CA SER A 125 7.80 6.86 3.08
C SER A 125 8.80 7.78 2.39
N GLY A 126 9.42 8.63 3.19
CA GLY A 126 10.50 9.52 2.77
C GLY A 126 11.32 10.00 3.96
N GLY A 127 12.63 10.11 3.77
CA GLY A 127 13.60 10.65 4.72
C GLY A 127 14.77 11.32 4.00
N GLU A 128 16.00 11.04 4.42
CA GLU A 128 17.17 11.89 4.10
C GLU A 128 17.40 12.13 2.60
N LYS A 129 17.21 11.11 1.77
CA LYS A 129 17.38 11.19 0.31
C LYS A 129 16.12 11.60 -0.44
N SER A 130 14.98 11.72 0.24
CA SER A 130 13.70 12.01 -0.44
C SER A 130 13.59 13.44 -0.98
N LEU A 131 14.39 14.39 -0.49
CA LEU A 131 14.44 15.74 -1.04
C LEU A 131 15.04 15.79 -2.45
N GLU A 132 16.00 14.89 -2.74
CA GLU A 132 16.66 14.80 -4.05
C GLU A 132 15.92 13.85 -4.98
N TYR A 133 15.49 12.69 -4.47
CA TYR A 133 14.96 11.60 -5.32
C TYR A 133 13.44 11.38 -5.20
N GLY A 134 12.78 11.98 -4.21
CA GLY A 134 11.36 11.78 -3.93
C GLY A 134 11.04 10.63 -2.97
N LYS A 135 9.74 10.38 -2.78
CA LYS A 135 9.18 9.41 -1.83
C LYS A 135 8.88 8.06 -2.48
N THR A 136 8.51 7.08 -1.66
CA THR A 136 8.23 5.71 -2.11
C THR A 136 7.23 5.64 -3.27
N GLU A 137 6.19 6.50 -3.31
CA GLU A 137 5.21 6.53 -4.42
C GLU A 137 5.80 6.71 -5.82
N ASN A 138 6.98 7.35 -5.94
CA ASN A 138 7.64 7.57 -7.22
C ASN A 138 8.32 6.31 -7.77
N PHE A 139 8.54 5.31 -6.91
CA PHE A 139 9.29 4.10 -7.22
C PHE A 139 8.40 2.86 -7.32
N ILE A 140 7.08 3.03 -7.20
CA ILE A 140 6.10 1.95 -7.38
C ILE A 140 5.78 1.85 -8.87
N ARG A 141 6.11 0.72 -9.47
CA ARG A 141 5.71 0.39 -10.85
C ARG A 141 4.36 -0.30 -10.90
N SER A 142 4.16 -1.25 -10.00
CA SER A 142 2.92 -1.98 -9.83
C SER A 142 2.74 -2.49 -8.40
N LEU A 143 1.52 -2.86 -8.04
CA LEU A 143 1.17 -3.48 -6.76
C LEU A 143 0.22 -4.66 -7.01
N SER A 144 0.56 -5.82 -6.45
CA SER A 144 -0.39 -6.92 -6.28
C SER A 144 -1.18 -6.69 -5.00
N VAL A 145 -2.52 -6.67 -5.09
CA VAL A 145 -3.39 -6.34 -3.95
C VAL A 145 -4.58 -7.28 -3.85
N VAL A 146 -5.01 -7.62 -2.63
CA VAL A 146 -6.34 -8.18 -2.38
C VAL A 146 -7.28 -7.04 -1.99
N LEU A 147 -8.36 -6.88 -2.76
CA LEU A 147 -9.36 -5.85 -2.53
C LEU A 147 -10.56 -6.39 -1.75
N ALA A 148 -11.51 -5.50 -1.44
CA ALA A 148 -12.64 -5.79 -0.59
C ALA A 148 -13.59 -6.90 -1.10
N ASP A 149 -13.50 -7.35 -2.35
CA ASP A 149 -14.23 -8.54 -2.83
C ASP A 149 -13.47 -9.85 -2.60
N GLY A 150 -12.31 -9.80 -1.95
CA GLY A 150 -11.46 -10.95 -1.64
C GLY A 150 -10.67 -11.49 -2.83
N LYS A 151 -10.59 -10.75 -3.95
CA LYS A 151 -9.84 -11.17 -5.15
C LYS A 151 -8.52 -10.42 -5.29
N PRO A 152 -7.50 -11.06 -5.89
CA PRO A 152 -6.24 -10.44 -6.18
C PRO A 152 -6.33 -9.63 -7.47
N TYR A 153 -5.68 -8.47 -7.49
CA TYR A 153 -5.58 -7.58 -8.63
C TYR A 153 -4.17 -7.04 -8.74
N GLU A 154 -3.77 -6.69 -9.96
CA GLU A 154 -2.53 -5.97 -10.23
C GLU A 154 -2.87 -4.53 -10.62
N LEU A 155 -2.35 -3.58 -9.85
CA LEU A 155 -2.46 -2.16 -10.11
C LEU A 155 -1.16 -1.65 -10.73
N GLU A 156 -1.26 -0.95 -11.85
CA GLU A 156 -0.13 -0.30 -12.51
C GLU A 156 -0.60 1.02 -13.15
N ALA A 157 0.34 1.83 -13.62
CA ALA A 157 0.02 2.99 -14.45
C ALA A 157 -0.56 2.55 -15.80
N LEU A 158 -1.72 3.11 -16.15
CA LEU A 158 -2.45 2.80 -17.38
C LEU A 158 -2.45 4.00 -18.32
N ASN A 159 -2.32 3.74 -19.62
CA ASN A 159 -2.72 4.71 -20.64
C ASN A 159 -4.24 4.67 -20.86
N ARG A 160 -4.77 5.57 -21.68
CA ARG A 160 -6.21 5.67 -21.98
C ARG A 160 -6.81 4.36 -22.49
N ASP A 161 -6.14 3.66 -23.40
CA ASP A 161 -6.66 2.42 -23.97
C ASP A 161 -6.79 1.31 -22.90
N LYS A 162 -5.75 1.13 -22.09
CA LYS A 162 -5.77 0.18 -20.96
C LYS A 162 -6.82 0.58 -19.91
N LEU A 163 -6.98 1.88 -19.65
CA LEU A 163 -8.00 2.38 -18.74
C LEU A 163 -9.41 2.04 -19.23
N GLU A 164 -9.72 2.25 -20.51
CA GLU A 164 -11.02 1.88 -21.08
C GLU A 164 -11.25 0.36 -21.02
N GLN A 165 -10.22 -0.45 -21.26
CA GLN A 165 -10.31 -1.91 -21.08
C GLN A 165 -10.64 -2.29 -19.64
N LYS A 166 -9.98 -1.68 -18.64
CA LYS A 166 -10.29 -1.89 -17.22
C LYS A 166 -11.71 -1.45 -16.88
N LYS A 167 -12.15 -0.26 -17.34
CA LYS A 167 -13.51 0.27 -17.13
C LYS A 167 -14.59 -0.61 -17.78
N ALA A 168 -14.29 -1.30 -18.88
CA ALA A 168 -15.25 -2.18 -19.56
C ALA A 168 -15.52 -3.49 -18.82
N GLN A 169 -14.69 -3.88 -17.85
CA GLN A 169 -14.88 -5.12 -17.10
C GLN A 169 -16.16 -5.08 -16.25
N LYS A 170 -16.96 -6.16 -16.29
CA LYS A 170 -18.21 -6.28 -15.52
C LYS A 170 -17.99 -6.99 -14.18
N ASN A 171 -16.99 -6.54 -13.43
CA ASN A 171 -16.61 -7.06 -12.12
C ASN A 171 -16.27 -5.91 -11.15
N PHE A 172 -15.83 -6.28 -9.95
CA PHE A 172 -15.47 -5.34 -8.88
C PHE A 172 -14.31 -4.39 -9.29
N GLU A 173 -13.25 -4.91 -9.92
CA GLU A 173 -12.15 -4.07 -10.43
C GLU A 173 -12.65 -3.03 -11.43
N GLY A 174 -13.45 -3.44 -12.42
CA GLY A 174 -14.00 -2.50 -13.40
C GLY A 174 -14.87 -1.43 -12.74
N GLU A 175 -15.59 -1.75 -11.67
CA GLU A 175 -16.37 -0.78 -10.90
C GLU A 175 -15.47 0.26 -10.23
N ILE A 176 -14.37 -0.16 -9.61
CA ILE A 176 -13.37 0.74 -9.02
C ILE A 176 -12.83 1.69 -10.08
N TYR A 177 -12.39 1.18 -11.23
CA TYR A 177 -11.85 2.03 -12.30
C TYR A 177 -12.89 3.02 -12.84
N ARG A 178 -14.14 2.60 -13.04
CA ARG A 178 -15.23 3.51 -13.47
C ARG A 178 -15.49 4.59 -12.44
N ASN A 179 -15.68 4.20 -11.18
CA ASN A 179 -16.06 5.13 -10.11
C ASN A 179 -14.92 6.11 -9.80
N MET A 180 -13.68 5.62 -9.73
CA MET A 180 -12.51 6.47 -9.51
C MET A 180 -12.27 7.42 -10.67
N PHE A 181 -12.36 6.95 -11.92
CA PHE A 181 -12.24 7.83 -13.07
C PHE A 181 -13.31 8.93 -13.07
N ASN A 182 -14.58 8.57 -12.87
CA ASN A 182 -15.67 9.53 -12.83
C ASN A 182 -15.49 10.54 -11.69
N LEU A 183 -15.10 10.10 -10.49
CA LEU A 183 -14.83 10.99 -9.35
C LEU A 183 -13.70 11.96 -9.67
N LEU A 184 -12.58 11.46 -10.20
CA LEU A 184 -11.39 12.26 -10.48
C LEU A 184 -11.59 13.22 -11.64
N ASP A 185 -12.25 12.79 -12.71
CA ASP A 185 -12.47 13.61 -13.89
C ASP A 185 -13.53 14.69 -13.64
N ASN A 186 -14.64 14.35 -12.98
CA ASN A 186 -15.69 15.34 -12.66
C ASN A 186 -15.20 16.43 -11.69
N ASN A 187 -14.22 16.13 -10.84
CA ASN A 187 -13.69 17.05 -9.83
C ASN A 187 -12.23 17.47 -10.10
N TYR A 188 -11.74 17.31 -11.34
CA TYR A 188 -10.31 17.40 -11.66
C TYR A 188 -9.66 18.69 -11.17
N ASP A 189 -10.23 19.84 -11.51
CA ASP A 189 -9.64 21.14 -11.16
C ASP A 189 -9.64 21.37 -9.64
N GLN A 190 -10.69 20.95 -8.94
CA GLN A 190 -10.76 21.04 -7.49
C GLN A 190 -9.72 20.15 -6.81
N ILE A 191 -9.56 18.91 -7.29
CA ILE A 191 -8.59 17.95 -6.75
C ILE A 191 -7.16 18.43 -7.00
N LYS A 192 -6.85 18.92 -8.21
CA LYS A 192 -5.53 19.47 -8.53
C LYS A 192 -5.22 20.71 -7.69
N LYS A 193 -6.21 21.60 -7.49
CA LYS A 193 -6.06 22.77 -6.62
C LYS A 193 -5.86 22.41 -5.14
N ALA A 194 -6.43 21.30 -4.68
CA ALA A 194 -6.30 20.82 -3.31
C ALA A 194 -4.95 20.14 -3.01
N LYS A 195 -4.09 19.93 -4.03
CA LYS A 195 -2.77 19.31 -3.84
C LYS A 195 -1.94 20.14 -2.85
N PRO A 196 -1.45 19.54 -1.75
CA PRO A 196 -0.68 20.28 -0.76
C PRO A 196 0.66 20.73 -1.32
N HIS A 197 1.07 21.96 -1.00
CA HIS A 197 2.37 22.52 -1.36
C HIS A 197 3.42 22.20 -0.29
N VAL A 198 3.81 20.93 -0.22
CA VAL A 198 4.78 20.43 0.76
C VAL A 198 5.83 19.56 0.09
N SER A 199 7.04 19.52 0.66
CA SER A 199 8.10 18.62 0.20
C SER A 199 7.83 17.15 0.56
N LYS A 200 7.01 16.90 1.58
CA LYS A 200 6.68 15.56 2.06
C LYS A 200 5.20 15.44 2.42
N ASN A 201 4.53 14.44 1.84
CA ASN A 201 3.19 14.00 2.22
C ASN A 201 3.21 12.47 2.40
N SER A 202 3.02 11.97 3.62
CA SER A 202 3.25 10.56 3.95
C SER A 202 1.98 9.75 4.24
N THR A 203 0.81 10.40 4.32
CA THR A 203 -0.44 9.70 4.63
C THR A 203 -1.60 10.28 3.84
N GLY A 204 -2.68 9.50 3.77
CA GLY A 204 -3.91 9.86 3.08
C GLY A 204 -3.95 9.35 1.64
N TYR A 205 -4.84 9.94 0.86
CA TYR A 205 -5.17 9.50 -0.48
C TYR A 205 -4.73 10.56 -1.50
N ASN A 206 -3.65 10.28 -2.24
CA ASN A 206 -3.06 11.24 -3.20
C ASN A 206 -3.85 11.31 -4.51
N LEU A 207 -5.14 11.63 -4.43
CA LEU A 207 -6.07 11.69 -5.56
C LEU A 207 -5.56 12.55 -6.72
N TRP A 208 -4.84 13.63 -6.39
CA TRP A 208 -4.28 14.57 -7.36
C TRP A 208 -3.19 13.99 -8.27
N ASP A 209 -2.60 12.84 -7.94
CA ASP A 209 -1.59 12.18 -8.78
C ASP A 209 -2.13 10.92 -9.49
N VAL A 210 -3.40 10.54 -9.25
CA VAL A 210 -4.01 9.35 -9.87
C VAL A 210 -4.37 9.57 -11.34
N TRP A 211 -4.89 10.75 -11.71
CA TRP A 211 -5.31 11.07 -13.08
C TRP A 211 -4.59 12.31 -13.61
N ASP A 212 -4.00 12.19 -14.80
CA ASP A 212 -3.39 13.29 -15.54
C ASP A 212 -4.00 13.40 -16.94
N ARG A 213 -4.77 14.46 -17.18
CA ARG A 213 -5.43 14.72 -18.47
C ARG A 213 -4.44 14.98 -19.60
N THR A 214 -3.27 15.54 -19.28
CA THR A 214 -2.25 15.97 -20.25
C THR A 214 -1.54 14.76 -20.83
N THR A 215 -1.07 13.86 -19.96
CA THR A 215 -0.38 12.63 -20.38
C THR A 215 -1.35 11.50 -20.71
N GLY A 216 -2.58 11.55 -20.19
CA GLY A 216 -3.56 10.48 -20.31
C GLY A 216 -3.26 9.27 -19.44
N VAL A 217 -2.39 9.43 -18.42
CA VAL A 217 -2.02 8.37 -17.49
C VAL A 217 -2.99 8.32 -16.31
N PHE A 218 -3.44 7.11 -15.99
CA PHE A 218 -4.27 6.80 -14.82
C PHE A 218 -3.58 5.74 -13.96
N ASP A 219 -3.23 6.06 -12.72
CA ASP A 219 -2.40 5.22 -11.85
C ASP A 219 -2.98 5.10 -10.43
N LEU A 220 -3.65 3.97 -10.15
CA LEU A 220 -4.20 3.68 -8.83
C LEU A 220 -3.14 3.36 -7.78
N THR A 221 -1.89 3.07 -8.16
CA THR A 221 -0.82 2.84 -7.17
C THR A 221 -0.57 4.09 -6.32
N LYS A 222 -0.81 5.29 -6.89
CA LYS A 222 -0.72 6.56 -6.16
C LYS A 222 -1.74 6.69 -5.04
N LEU A 223 -2.88 6.00 -5.16
CA LEU A 223 -3.91 5.98 -4.14
C LEU A 223 -3.56 5.05 -2.98
N PHE A 224 -2.88 3.94 -3.27
CA PHE A 224 -2.45 2.95 -2.27
C PHE A 224 -1.24 3.44 -1.47
N ALA A 225 -0.33 4.19 -2.09
CA ALA A 225 0.80 4.78 -1.40
C ALA A 225 0.33 5.82 -0.37
N GLY A 226 0.54 5.55 0.92
CA GLY A 226 0.07 6.42 2.01
C GLY A 226 -1.33 6.07 2.56
N SER A 227 -2.00 5.05 2.00
CA SER A 227 -3.33 4.60 2.45
C SER A 227 -3.31 3.88 3.80
N GLN A 228 -2.14 3.51 4.32
CA GLN A 228 -1.99 2.77 5.58
C GLN A 228 -2.81 1.46 5.60
N GLY A 229 -3.04 0.86 4.43
CA GLY A 229 -3.71 -0.44 4.31
C GLY A 229 -5.24 -0.41 4.38
N THR A 230 -5.85 0.77 4.33
CA THR A 230 -7.32 0.93 4.40
C THR A 230 -8.05 0.53 3.12
N LEU A 231 -7.34 0.46 1.98
CA LEU A 231 -7.93 0.21 0.65
C LEU A 231 -7.83 -1.24 0.20
N GLY A 232 -6.91 -2.01 0.79
CA GLY A 232 -6.62 -3.38 0.40
C GLY A 232 -5.33 -3.89 1.03
N LEU A 233 -5.10 -5.19 0.88
CA LEU A 233 -3.91 -5.88 1.40
C LEU A 233 -2.89 -6.02 0.26
N ILE A 234 -1.72 -5.38 0.41
CA ILE A 234 -0.56 -5.49 -0.50
C ILE A 234 0.24 -6.74 -0.13
#